data_AF-A0A973I4Q3-F1
#
_entry.id   AF-A0A973I4Q3-F1
#
_cell.length_a   1.000
_cell.length_b   1.000
_cell.length_c   1.000
_cell.angle_alpha   90.00
_cell.angle_beta   90.00
_cell.angle_gamma   90.00
#
_symmetry.space_group_name_H-M   'P 1'
#
loop_
_entity.id
_entity.type
_entity.pdbx_description
1 polymer ?
#
loop_
_entity_poly.entity_id
_entity_poly.type
_entity_poly.pdbx_seq_one_letter_code
_entity_poly.pdbx_strand_id
1 'polypeptide(L)'
;QSLDWHLLEHISHSGMQQTIKDLNAVYTSTPALYEQDTSPAGFAWLDSNNAEQSMFSFIRYAKKAEDFVVVICNLTPQVYHDYVIGVPKAGAYQVILNTDKADYFGSGVEATNHAEQIIVSQAKESHGFNQSISVSLPGLATIYLKKVSDES
;
A
#
# COMPACT_ATOMS: atom_id res chain seq x y z
N GLN A 1 -5.61 -12.38 -35.89
CA GLN A 1 -4.39 -12.13 -35.09
C GLN A 1 -4.64 -12.62 -33.68
N SER A 2 -3.66 -13.27 -33.05
CA SER A 2 -3.66 -13.60 -31.62
C SER A 2 -2.85 -12.57 -30.83
N LEU A 3 -2.91 -12.61 -29.50
CA LEU A 3 -2.00 -11.87 -28.64
C LEU A 3 -0.57 -12.44 -28.73
N ASP A 4 0.41 -11.60 -28.41
CA ASP A 4 1.84 -11.93 -28.40
C ASP A 4 2.24 -12.71 -27.14
N TRP A 5 1.73 -13.93 -26.98
CA TRP A 5 1.92 -14.76 -25.79
C TRP A 5 3.39 -15.08 -25.46
N HIS A 6 4.26 -15.11 -26.48
CA HIS A 6 5.69 -15.37 -26.32
C HIS A 6 6.39 -14.32 -25.43
N LEU A 7 5.82 -13.11 -25.28
CA LEU A 7 6.39 -12.07 -24.43
C LEU A 7 6.46 -12.50 -22.95
N LEU A 8 5.62 -13.43 -22.50
CA LEU A 8 5.66 -13.97 -21.13
C LEU A 8 6.94 -14.75 -20.80
N GLU A 9 7.79 -15.05 -21.79
CA GLU A 9 9.12 -15.63 -21.56
C GLU A 9 10.12 -14.59 -21.02
N HIS A 10 9.81 -13.30 -21.12
CA HIS A 10 10.61 -12.22 -20.54
C HIS A 10 10.18 -11.89 -19.11
N ILE A 11 11.16 -11.82 -18.19
CA ILE A 11 10.93 -11.60 -16.75
C ILE A 11 10.11 -10.32 -16.48
N SER A 12 10.30 -9.26 -17.26
CA SER A 12 9.55 -8.01 -17.11
C SER A 12 8.05 -8.18 -17.41
N HIS A 13 7.70 -8.97 -18.42
CA HIS A 13 6.31 -9.23 -18.80
C HIS A 13 5.65 -10.23 -17.86
N SER A 14 6.37 -11.29 -17.45
CA SER A 14 5.88 -12.21 -16.43
C SER A 14 5.71 -11.52 -15.08
N GLY A 15 6.62 -10.61 -14.72
CA GLY A 15 6.56 -9.80 -13.50
C GLY A 15 5.32 -8.90 -13.50
N MET A 16 5.04 -8.19 -14.60
CA MET A 16 3.80 -7.42 -14.74
C MET A 16 2.55 -8.29 -14.62
N GLN A 17 2.54 -9.47 -15.24
CA GLN A 17 1.43 -10.43 -15.10
C GLN A 17 1.24 -10.84 -13.62
N GLN A 18 2.35 -11.09 -12.91
CA GLN A 18 2.34 -11.43 -11.49
C GLN A 18 1.83 -10.27 -10.63
N THR A 19 2.21 -9.02 -10.93
CA THR A 19 1.66 -7.82 -10.28
C THR A 19 0.14 -7.78 -10.36
N ILE A 20 -0.44 -7.99 -11.55
CA ILE A 20 -1.89 -7.97 -11.75
C ILE A 20 -2.57 -9.14 -11.02
N LYS A 21 -1.96 -10.32 -11.03
CA LYS A 21 -2.47 -11.49 -10.32
C LYS A 21 -2.56 -11.23 -8.81
N ASP A 22 -1.50 -10.71 -8.21
CA ASP A 22 -1.46 -10.48 -6.77
C ASP A 22 -2.29 -9.26 -6.36
N LEU A 23 -2.35 -8.22 -7.20
CA LEU A 23 -3.29 -7.11 -7.02
C LEU A 23 -4.74 -7.60 -6.99
N ASN A 24 -5.13 -8.51 -7.89
CA ASN A 24 -6.47 -9.08 -7.89
C ASN A 24 -6.73 -9.95 -6.64
N ALA A 25 -5.72 -10.70 -6.18
CA ALA A 25 -5.82 -11.46 -4.94
C ALA A 25 -6.08 -10.52 -3.75
N VAL A 26 -5.28 -9.45 -3.61
CA VAL A 26 -5.43 -8.42 -2.58
C VAL A 26 -6.80 -7.73 -2.67
N TYR A 27 -7.23 -7.34 -3.87
CA TYR A 27 -8.53 -6.69 -4.10
C TYR A 27 -9.68 -7.57 -3.62
N THR A 28 -9.72 -8.84 -4.05
CA THR A 28 -10.83 -9.75 -3.73
C THR A 28 -10.83 -10.21 -2.27
N SER A 29 -9.66 -10.33 -1.63
CA SER A 29 -9.54 -10.73 -0.23
C SER A 29 -9.70 -9.58 0.78
N THR A 30 -9.80 -8.33 0.32
CA THR A 30 -9.76 -7.15 1.20
C THR A 30 -11.02 -6.30 1.04
N PRO A 31 -12.05 -6.51 1.89
CA PRO A 31 -13.35 -5.84 1.77
C PRO A 31 -13.29 -4.31 1.70
N ALA A 32 -12.33 -3.68 2.40
CA ALA A 32 -12.13 -2.24 2.37
C ALA A 32 -11.91 -1.68 0.95
N LEU A 33 -11.41 -2.49 0.01
CA LEU A 33 -11.12 -2.07 -1.36
C LEU A 33 -12.36 -2.06 -2.28
N TYR A 34 -13.50 -2.63 -1.86
CA TYR A 34 -14.71 -2.72 -2.70
C TYR A 34 -16.05 -2.51 -1.98
N GLU A 35 -16.17 -2.79 -0.67
CA GLU A 35 -17.47 -2.81 0.02
C GLU A 35 -18.21 -1.47 0.05
N GLN A 36 -17.46 -0.37 -0.02
CA GLN A 36 -17.98 0.99 0.13
C GLN A 36 -17.61 1.93 -1.04
N ASP A 37 -17.36 1.39 -2.25
CA ASP A 37 -16.95 2.21 -3.42
C ASP A 37 -17.92 3.34 -3.78
N THR A 38 -19.22 3.17 -3.50
CA THR A 38 -20.27 4.15 -3.82
C THR A 38 -20.63 5.03 -2.62
N SER A 39 -19.86 5.00 -1.53
CA SER A 39 -20.11 5.73 -0.30
C SER A 39 -18.93 6.63 0.04
N PRO A 40 -19.15 7.92 0.36
CA PRO A 40 -18.08 8.78 0.88
C PRO A 40 -17.42 8.21 2.14
N ALA A 41 -18.12 7.39 2.93
CA ALA A 41 -17.56 6.75 4.12
C ALA A 41 -16.49 5.69 3.80
N GLY A 42 -16.40 5.22 2.55
CA GLY A 42 -15.41 4.24 2.09
C GLY A 42 -14.03 4.81 1.78
N PHE A 43 -13.85 6.13 1.88
CA PHE A 43 -12.63 6.82 1.47
C PHE A 43 -12.33 8.03 2.37
N ALA A 44 -11.05 8.25 2.70
CA ALA A 44 -10.57 9.50 3.28
C ALA A 44 -9.17 9.83 2.75
N TRP A 45 -8.91 11.10 2.44
CA TRP A 45 -7.56 11.57 2.16
C TRP A 45 -6.71 11.56 3.44
N LEU A 46 -5.45 11.14 3.32
CA LEU A 46 -4.42 11.34 4.35
C LEU A 46 -3.58 12.56 4.00
N ASP A 47 -3.03 12.55 2.79
CA ASP A 47 -2.33 13.68 2.21
C ASP A 47 -2.63 13.74 0.71
N SER A 48 -3.38 14.77 0.31
CA SER A 48 -3.69 15.05 -1.10
C SER A 48 -2.86 16.21 -1.66
N ASN A 49 -2.05 16.88 -0.84
CA ASN A 49 -1.45 18.17 -1.16
C ASN A 49 0.07 18.11 -1.31
N ASN A 50 0.68 16.93 -1.22
CA ASN A 50 2.11 16.71 -1.40
C ASN A 50 2.55 16.67 -2.87
N ALA A 51 2.19 17.71 -3.61
CA ALA A 51 2.53 17.86 -5.03
C ALA A 51 4.04 18.03 -5.24
N GLU A 52 4.75 18.64 -4.29
CA GLU A 52 6.21 18.87 -4.38
C GLU A 52 6.99 17.54 -4.48
N GLN A 53 6.56 16.51 -3.76
CA GLN A 53 7.14 15.15 -3.83
C GLN A 53 6.41 14.25 -4.83
N SER A 54 5.37 14.75 -5.52
CA SER A 54 4.44 13.97 -6.35
C SER A 54 3.95 12.71 -5.64
N MET A 55 3.54 12.90 -4.39
CA MET A 55 3.04 11.85 -3.53
C MET A 55 1.61 12.13 -3.12
N PHE A 56 0.84 11.07 -2.90
CA PHE A 56 -0.45 11.18 -2.24
C PHE A 56 -0.74 9.92 -1.44
N SER A 57 -1.58 10.06 -0.42
CA SER A 57 -1.99 8.95 0.42
C SER A 57 -3.44 9.08 0.85
N PHE A 58 -4.08 7.94 1.05
CA PHE A 58 -5.49 7.85 1.40
C PHE A 58 -5.80 6.57 2.16
N ILE A 59 -6.99 6.51 2.75
CA ILE A 59 -7.52 5.34 3.44
C ILE A 59 -8.77 4.86 2.72
N ARG A 60 -8.87 3.54 2.57
CA ARG A 60 -10.08 2.84 2.17
C ARG A 60 -10.69 2.15 3.37
N TYR A 61 -12.01 2.26 3.54
CA TYR A 61 -12.73 1.66 4.68
C TYR A 61 -13.76 0.63 4.20
N ALA A 62 -13.79 -0.52 4.86
CA ALA A 62 -14.89 -1.47 4.77
C ALA A 62 -16.09 -0.98 5.60
N LYS A 63 -17.20 -1.72 5.61
CA LYS A 63 -18.35 -1.38 6.48
C LYS A 63 -18.00 -1.48 7.96
N LYS A 64 -17.07 -2.36 8.32
CA LYS A 64 -16.49 -2.41 9.67
C LYS A 64 -15.39 -1.36 9.77
N ALA A 65 -15.55 -0.40 10.67
CA ALA A 65 -14.62 0.73 10.80
C ALA A 65 -13.17 0.32 11.13
N GLU A 66 -12.97 -0.87 11.70
CA GLU A 66 -11.64 -1.41 12.01
C GLU A 66 -10.96 -2.12 10.82
N ASP A 67 -11.70 -2.42 9.75
CA ASP A 67 -11.16 -2.99 8.54
C ASP A 67 -10.95 -1.88 7.50
N PHE A 68 -9.71 -1.44 7.42
CA PHE A 68 -9.29 -0.36 6.54
C PHE A 68 -7.92 -0.65 5.94
N VAL A 69 -7.64 0.02 4.82
CA VAL A 69 -6.35 -0.06 4.12
C VAL A 69 -5.81 1.34 3.94
N VAL A 70 -4.58 1.55 4.40
CA VAL A 70 -3.81 2.78 4.15
C VAL A 70 -3.03 2.57 2.85
N VAL A 71 -3.16 3.51 1.92
CA VAL A 71 -2.50 3.47 0.60
C VAL A 71 -1.60 4.68 0.45
N ILE A 72 -0.37 4.44 0.00
CA ILE A 72 0.67 5.47 -0.20
C ILE A 72 1.22 5.31 -1.61
N CYS A 73 1.16 6.38 -2.40
CA CYS A 73 1.62 6.41 -3.78
C CYS A 73 2.80 7.38 -3.90
N ASN A 74 3.93 6.90 -4.43
CA ASN A 74 5.08 7.71 -4.82
C ASN A 74 5.21 7.70 -6.34
N LEU A 75 4.96 8.85 -6.98
CA LEU A 75 4.98 8.98 -8.44
C LEU A 75 6.31 9.54 -8.98
N THR A 76 7.37 9.54 -8.17
CA THR A 76 8.73 9.89 -8.61
C THR A 76 9.68 8.72 -8.44
N PRO A 77 10.82 8.68 -9.17
CA PRO A 77 11.83 7.63 -8.96
C PRO A 77 12.59 7.73 -7.63
N GLN A 78 12.40 8.81 -6.86
CA GLN A 78 13.11 9.01 -5.61
C GLN A 78 12.60 8.07 -4.53
N VAL A 79 13.51 7.36 -3.86
CA VAL A 79 13.20 6.55 -2.67
C VAL A 79 13.22 7.45 -1.44
N TYR A 80 12.22 7.31 -0.58
CA TYR A 80 12.15 7.99 0.72
C TYR A 80 12.24 6.98 1.85
N HIS A 81 13.28 7.06 2.66
CA HIS A 81 13.39 6.27 3.89
C HIS A 81 12.77 7.02 5.06
N ASP A 82 12.29 6.26 6.05
CA ASP A 82 11.70 6.78 7.28
C ASP A 82 10.56 7.79 7.05
N TYR A 83 9.77 7.59 6.00
CA TYR A 83 8.63 8.44 5.69
C TYR A 83 7.52 8.21 6.73
N VAL A 84 7.17 9.27 7.46
CA VAL A 84 6.18 9.20 8.54
C VAL A 84 4.79 9.48 7.99
N ILE A 85 3.87 8.55 8.18
CA ILE A 85 2.47 8.71 7.80
C ILE A 85 1.54 8.46 8.98
N GLY A 86 0.50 9.30 9.11
CA GLY A 86 -0.53 9.16 10.14
C GLY A 86 -1.44 7.98 9.85
N VAL A 87 -1.85 7.26 10.90
CA VAL A 87 -2.71 6.07 10.80
C VAL A 87 -3.85 6.11 11.81
N PRO A 88 -5.06 5.59 11.50
CA PRO A 88 -6.25 5.75 12.35
C PRO A 88 -6.17 5.12 13.74
N LYS A 89 -5.39 4.05 13.91
CA LYS A 89 -5.38 3.22 15.11
C LYS A 89 -3.96 2.83 15.50
N ALA A 90 -3.76 2.59 16.80
CA ALA A 90 -2.53 1.98 17.28
C ALA A 90 -2.49 0.49 16.88
N GLY A 91 -1.31 -0.06 16.68
CA GLY A 91 -1.09 -1.49 16.45
C GLY A 91 -0.06 -1.81 15.37
N ALA A 92 -0.07 -3.05 14.92
CA ALA A 92 0.77 -3.54 13.84
C ALA A 92 0.08 -3.40 12.48
N TYR A 93 0.83 -3.03 11.46
CA TYR A 93 0.37 -2.86 10.07
C TYR A 93 1.19 -3.76 9.16
N GLN A 94 0.54 -4.63 8.42
CA GLN A 94 1.16 -5.50 7.44
C GLN A 94 1.12 -4.84 6.06
N VAL A 95 2.24 -4.89 5.33
CA VAL A 95 2.30 -4.55 3.91
C VAL A 95 1.63 -5.66 3.12
N ILE A 96 0.41 -5.41 2.66
CA ILE A 96 -0.36 -6.40 1.88
C ILE A 96 -0.05 -6.33 0.38
N LEU A 97 0.46 -5.18 -0.10
CA LEU A 97 0.98 -5.02 -1.46
C LEU A 97 2.08 -3.96 -1.48
N ASN A 98 3.18 -4.26 -2.16
CA ASN A 98 4.21 -3.31 -2.55
C ASN A 98 4.48 -3.54 -4.04
N THR A 99 4.19 -2.55 -4.89
CA THR A 99 4.35 -2.70 -6.34
C THR A 99 5.81 -2.72 -6.79
N ASP A 100 6.76 -2.43 -5.89
CA ASP A 100 8.20 -2.47 -6.17
C ASP A 100 8.87 -3.81 -5.86
N LYS A 101 8.09 -4.85 -5.48
CA LYS A 101 8.64 -6.20 -5.26
C LYS A 101 9.48 -6.66 -6.45
N ALA A 102 10.61 -7.31 -6.18
CA ALA A 102 11.50 -7.82 -7.23
C ALA A 102 10.78 -8.84 -8.16
N ASP A 103 9.85 -9.63 -7.63
CA ASP A 103 9.01 -10.56 -8.40
C ASP A 103 8.11 -9.86 -9.42
N TYR A 104 7.82 -8.57 -9.21
CA TYR A 104 7.05 -7.73 -10.12
C TYR A 104 7.94 -6.98 -11.12
N PHE A 105 9.24 -7.31 -11.15
CA PHE A 105 10.28 -6.56 -11.86
C PHE A 105 10.49 -5.13 -11.32
N GLY A 106 10.18 -4.91 -10.03
CA GLY A 106 10.53 -3.69 -9.29
C GLY A 106 11.97 -3.71 -8.76
N SER A 107 12.37 -2.62 -8.10
CA SER A 107 13.72 -2.45 -7.55
C SER A 107 13.99 -3.26 -6.28
N GLY A 108 12.93 -3.78 -5.65
CA GLY A 108 13.02 -4.62 -4.46
C GLY A 108 13.18 -3.85 -3.16
N VAL A 109 12.88 -2.55 -3.13
CA VAL A 109 12.91 -1.78 -1.88
C VAL A 109 11.75 -2.22 -1.00
N GLU A 110 12.09 -2.79 0.15
CA GLU A 110 11.13 -3.19 1.17
C GLU A 110 10.60 -1.97 1.94
N ALA A 111 9.35 -2.06 2.40
CA ALA A 111 8.72 -0.97 3.14
C ALA A 111 9.22 -0.88 4.60
N THR A 112 9.78 -1.97 5.11
CA THR A 112 10.38 -2.11 6.44
C THR A 112 11.41 -3.23 6.42
N ASN A 113 12.36 -3.22 7.36
CA ASN A 113 13.35 -4.29 7.52
C ASN A 113 12.80 -5.51 8.28
N HIS A 114 11.53 -5.51 8.66
CA HIS A 114 10.89 -6.64 9.32
C HIS A 114 10.62 -7.76 8.31
N ALA A 115 11.02 -8.99 8.63
CA ALA A 115 10.90 -10.14 7.72
C ALA A 115 9.47 -10.37 7.18
N GLU A 116 8.46 -10.18 8.03
CA GLU A 116 7.04 -10.33 7.65
C GLU A 116 6.42 -9.04 7.07
N GLN A 117 7.24 -8.01 6.81
CA GLN A 117 6.81 -6.69 6.35
C GLN A 117 5.73 -6.07 7.26
N ILE A 118 5.93 -6.18 8.58
CA ILE A 118 5.07 -5.63 9.62
C ILE A 118 5.70 -4.36 10.20
N ILE A 119 4.88 -3.32 10.38
CA ILE A 119 5.28 -2.02 10.93
C ILE A 119 4.42 -1.72 12.15
N VAL A 120 5.05 -1.43 13.28
CA VAL A 120 4.34 -1.08 14.52
C VAL A 120 4.17 0.42 14.61
N SER A 121 2.96 0.88 14.90
CA SER A 121 2.67 2.30 15.07
C SER A 121 3.29 2.87 16.33
N GLN A 122 3.52 4.18 16.32
CA GLN A 122 3.99 4.95 17.46
C GLN A 122 2.98 6.05 17.80
N ALA A 123 2.92 6.43 19.08
CA ALA A 123 2.12 7.56 19.57
C ALA A 123 2.78 8.90 19.20
N LYS A 124 2.74 9.22 17.91
CA LYS A 124 3.28 10.43 17.31
C LYS A 124 2.23 10.98 16.33
N GLU A 125 1.79 12.21 16.58
CA GLU A 125 0.78 12.88 15.77
C GLU A 125 1.27 13.14 14.34
N SER A 126 0.42 12.84 13.37
CA SER A 126 0.70 13.05 11.94
C SER A 126 -0.59 12.95 11.13
N HIS A 127 -0.75 13.77 10.09
CA HIS A 127 -1.89 13.71 9.16
C HIS A 127 -3.28 13.68 9.84
N GLY A 128 -3.43 14.39 10.98
CA GLY A 128 -4.68 14.44 11.74
C GLY A 128 -4.98 13.22 12.64
N PHE A 129 -4.02 12.30 12.80
CA PHE A 129 -4.14 11.13 13.66
C PHE A 129 -3.11 11.14 14.79
N ASN A 130 -3.47 10.53 15.93
CA ASN A 130 -2.61 10.42 17.12
C ASN A 130 -1.57 9.29 17.03
N GLN A 131 -1.58 8.54 15.93
CA GLN A 131 -0.67 7.43 15.68
C GLN A 131 -0.05 7.61 14.30
N SER A 132 1.19 7.17 14.16
CA SER A 132 1.89 7.15 12.87
C SER A 132 2.79 5.93 12.76
N ILE A 133 3.18 5.63 11.52
CA ILE A 133 4.15 4.58 11.17
C ILE A 133 5.27 5.21 10.34
N SER A 134 6.45 4.61 10.39
CA SER A 134 7.61 4.97 9.56
C SER A 134 7.79 3.91 8.48
N VAL A 135 7.84 4.32 7.22
CA VAL A 135 7.85 3.43 6.06
C VAL A 135 8.94 3.86 5.09
N SER A 136 9.67 2.89 4.51
CA SER A 136 10.45 3.15 3.30
C SER A 136 9.53 3.13 2.08
N LEU A 137 9.49 4.22 1.31
CA LEU A 137 8.68 4.35 0.11
C LEU A 137 9.56 4.20 -1.13
N PRO A 138 9.39 3.12 -1.91
CA PRO A 138 10.09 2.95 -3.17
C PRO A 138 9.71 4.02 -4.19
N GLY A 139 10.59 4.23 -5.17
CA GLY A 139 10.32 5.11 -6.31
C GLY A 139 9.31 4.49 -7.26
N LEU A 140 8.41 5.30 -7.83
CA LEU A 140 7.38 4.89 -8.80
C LEU A 140 6.55 3.69 -8.31
N ALA A 141 6.20 3.68 -7.03
CA ALA A 141 5.55 2.55 -6.39
C ALA A 141 4.33 2.96 -5.54
N THR A 142 3.47 1.98 -5.30
CA THR A 142 2.34 2.08 -4.39
C THR A 142 2.45 0.99 -3.31
N ILE A 143 2.24 1.40 -2.06
CA ILE A 143 2.21 0.52 -0.89
C ILE A 143 0.79 0.50 -0.32
N TYR A 144 0.30 -0.70 -0.03
CA TYR A 144 -0.96 -0.95 0.68
C TYR A 144 -0.66 -1.58 2.03
N LEU A 145 -1.22 -1.00 3.09
CA LEU A 145 -1.00 -1.39 4.47
C LEU A 145 -2.34 -1.69 5.14
N LYS A 146 -2.43 -2.84 5.81
CA LYS A 146 -3.61 -3.24 6.57
C LYS A 146 -3.23 -3.45 8.03
N LYS A 147 -4.06 -2.96 8.97
CA LYS A 147 -3.86 -3.27 10.39
C LYS A 147 -4.01 -4.78 10.61
N VAL A 148 -3.07 -5.38 11.33
CA VAL A 148 -3.19 -6.76 11.79
C VAL A 148 -4.29 -6.82 12.85
N SER A 149 -5.25 -7.71 12.66
CA SER A 149 -6.28 -7.97 13.68
C SER A 149 -5.61 -8.60 14.89
N ASP A 150 -5.92 -8.08 16.07
CA ASP A 150 -5.56 -8.75 17.31
C ASP A 150 -6.43 -10.03 17.37
N GLU A 151 -5.82 -11.21 17.21
CA GLU A 151 -6.56 -12.46 17.39
C GLU A 151 -7.20 -12.46 18.78
N SER A 152 -8.53 -12.57 18.82
CA SER A 152 -9.30 -12.75 20.05
C SER A 152 -9.48 -14.23 20.34
#